data_AF-K1L999-F1
#
_entry.id   AF-K1L999-F1
#
_cell.length_a   1.000
_cell.length_b   1.000
_cell.length_c   1.000
_cell.angle_alpha   90.00
_cell.angle_beta   90.00
_cell.angle_gamma   90.00
#
_symmetry.space_group_name_H-M   'P 1'
#
loop_
_entity.id
_entity.type
_entity.pdbx_description
1 polymer ?
#
loop_
_entity_poly.entity_id
_entity_poly.type
_entity_poly.pdbx_seq_one_letter_code
_entity_poly.pdbx_strand_id
1 'polypeptide(L)'
;MKNPIYILPLVLLFLFSACSNEEQMPTIGGFTLDRVLTLKILDEEGNDLLDPDHERYLDPSKIKVFYERDGRMVEFIQSHLDMPRNFRVDPPHEFQDTYLMFLVLDSEKTVIQWNENESDTIRAEFFKYSGRDFLLKVTKVFFNGELKWDVESKSRRKVTIIKPIIL
;
A
#
# COMPACT_ATOMS: atom_id res chain seq x y z
N MET A 1 45.24 -17.05 -55.57
CA MET A 1 44.26 -16.86 -54.47
C MET A 1 45.07 -16.70 -53.20
N LYS A 2 45.19 -15.47 -52.66
CA LYS A 2 46.06 -15.16 -51.52
C LYS A 2 45.26 -15.36 -50.23
N ASN A 3 45.76 -16.24 -49.35
CA ASN A 3 45.11 -16.67 -48.11
C ASN A 3 44.90 -15.47 -47.15
N PRO A 4 43.70 -15.26 -46.59
CA PRO A 4 43.47 -14.25 -45.56
C PRO A 4 43.81 -14.80 -44.18
N ILE A 5 45.03 -15.36 -44.00
CA ILE A 5 45.47 -15.93 -42.72
C ILE A 5 45.86 -14.84 -41.70
N TYR A 6 46.08 -13.60 -42.15
CA TYR A 6 46.51 -12.50 -41.29
C TYR A 6 45.36 -11.63 -40.74
N ILE A 7 44.09 -11.91 -41.08
CA ILE A 7 42.95 -11.15 -40.55
C ILE A 7 42.58 -11.62 -39.13
N LEU A 8 42.79 -12.92 -38.83
CA LEU A 8 42.44 -13.52 -37.55
C LEU A 8 43.22 -12.97 -36.33
N PRO A 9 44.55 -12.72 -36.39
CA PRO A 9 45.26 -12.12 -35.25
C PRO A 9 44.96 -10.62 -35.07
N LEU A 10 44.54 -9.92 -36.13
CA LEU A 10 44.21 -8.48 -36.07
C LEU A 10 42.87 -8.24 -35.37
N VAL A 11 41.89 -9.15 -35.53
CA VAL A 11 40.58 -9.07 -34.86
C VAL A 11 40.67 -9.42 -33.37
N LEU A 12 41.61 -10.29 -32.97
CA LEU A 12 41.79 -10.68 -31.57
C LEU A 12 42.32 -9.54 -30.68
N LEU A 13 43.07 -8.59 -31.25
CA LEU A 13 43.64 -7.45 -30.52
C LEU A 13 42.61 -6.38 -30.14
N PHE A 14 41.44 -6.36 -30.77
CA PHE A 14 40.36 -5.40 -30.45
C PHE A 14 39.43 -5.87 -29.33
N LEU A 15 39.55 -7.12 -28.86
CA LEU A 15 38.67 -7.67 -27.82
C LEU A 15 39.14 -7.37 -26.39
N PHE A 16 40.30 -6.73 -26.19
CA PHE A 16 40.85 -6.45 -24.86
C PHE A 16 40.64 -5.00 -24.37
N SER A 17 39.87 -4.17 -25.08
CA SER A 17 39.64 -2.76 -24.69
C SER A 17 38.20 -2.43 -24.28
N ALA A 18 37.37 -3.44 -23.97
CA ALA A 18 36.01 -3.24 -23.46
C ALA A 18 35.96 -3.43 -21.93
N CYS A 19 36.70 -2.60 -21.20
CA CYS A 19 36.45 -2.35 -19.79
C CYS A 19 36.81 -0.90 -19.50
N SER A 20 36.01 0.02 -20.02
CA SER A 20 36.00 1.40 -19.54
C SER A 20 35.43 1.36 -18.12
N ASN A 21 36.14 1.95 -17.17
CA ASN A 21 35.73 2.10 -15.78
C ASN A 21 34.23 2.36 -15.70
N GLU A 22 33.52 1.58 -14.89
CA GLU A 22 32.13 1.85 -14.54
C GLU A 22 32.10 3.28 -13.98
N GLU A 23 31.69 4.24 -14.80
CA GLU A 23 31.18 5.49 -14.28
C GLU A 23 30.06 5.07 -13.34
N GLN A 24 30.30 5.19 -12.03
CA GLN A 24 29.26 4.99 -11.04
C GLN A 24 28.12 5.89 -11.47
N MET A 25 27.06 5.27 -12.01
CA MET A 25 25.84 5.98 -12.30
C MET A 25 25.52 6.79 -11.04
N PRO A 26 25.23 8.10 -11.16
CA PRO A 26 24.85 8.88 -9.99
C PRO A 26 23.76 8.08 -9.28
N THR A 27 24.01 7.73 -8.03
CA THR A 27 23.09 6.90 -7.25
C THR A 27 21.77 7.64 -7.22
N ILE A 28 20.83 7.24 -8.08
CA ILE A 28 19.47 7.75 -8.05
C ILE A 28 18.97 7.32 -6.68
N GLY A 29 18.72 8.29 -5.81
CA GLY A 29 18.25 8.02 -4.46
C GLY A 29 17.04 7.10 -4.48
N GLY A 30 16.98 6.18 -3.52
CA GLY A 30 15.88 5.25 -3.37
C GLY A 30 14.57 5.97 -3.03
N PHE A 31 13.45 5.37 -3.42
CA PHE A 31 12.10 5.83 -3.09
C PHE A 31 11.32 4.69 -2.44
N THR A 32 10.90 4.87 -1.19
CA THR A 32 10.12 3.86 -0.43
C THR A 32 8.81 4.46 0.08
N LEU A 33 7.70 3.80 -0.26
CA LEU A 33 6.37 4.07 0.30
C LEU A 33 5.85 2.85 1.05
N ASP A 34 5.72 2.95 2.37
CA ASP A 34 5.11 1.93 3.20
C ASP A 34 3.89 2.50 3.93
N ARG A 35 2.74 2.46 3.25
CA ARG A 35 1.52 3.18 3.63
C ARG A 35 0.26 2.31 3.67
N VAL A 36 0.37 1.03 3.30
CA VAL A 36 -0.79 0.13 3.21
C VAL A 36 -1.13 -0.39 4.60
N LEU A 37 -2.40 -0.30 4.96
CA LEU A 37 -3.01 -0.90 6.14
C LEU A 37 -3.90 -2.06 5.69
N THR A 38 -3.72 -3.23 6.29
CA THR A 38 -4.62 -4.36 6.08
C THR A 38 -5.69 -4.36 7.15
N LEU A 39 -6.95 -4.45 6.74
CA LEU A 39 -8.11 -4.44 7.62
C LEU A 39 -8.90 -5.76 7.49
N LYS A 40 -9.29 -6.31 8.63
CA LYS A 40 -10.33 -7.36 8.75
C LYS A 40 -11.53 -6.73 9.45
N ILE A 41 -12.72 -6.83 8.88
CA ILE A 41 -13.93 -6.17 9.40
C ILE A 41 -14.90 -7.26 9.84
N LEU A 42 -15.23 -7.29 11.12
CA LEU A 42 -16.10 -8.30 11.70
C LEU A 42 -17.26 -7.65 12.46
N ASP A 43 -18.35 -8.37 12.62
CA ASP A 43 -19.36 -8.06 13.64
C ASP A 43 -18.91 -8.52 15.04
N GLU A 44 -19.78 -8.37 16.03
CA GLU A 44 -19.52 -8.72 17.44
C GLU A 44 -19.43 -10.24 17.66
N GLU A 45 -20.06 -11.02 16.78
CA GLU A 45 -20.05 -12.48 16.74
C GLU A 45 -18.81 -13.04 16.02
N GLY A 46 -18.06 -12.20 15.31
CA GLY A 46 -16.85 -12.56 14.57
C GLY A 46 -17.08 -12.93 13.11
N ASN A 47 -18.28 -12.72 12.57
CA ASN A 47 -18.59 -12.93 11.16
C ASN A 47 -18.02 -11.81 10.29
N ASP A 48 -17.60 -12.16 9.07
CA ASP A 48 -16.94 -11.23 8.15
C ASP A 48 -17.95 -10.31 7.47
N LEU A 49 -17.82 -9.00 7.72
CA LEU A 49 -18.70 -8.00 7.14
C LEU A 49 -18.34 -7.60 5.71
N LEU A 50 -17.22 -8.10 5.17
CA LEU A 50 -16.87 -7.97 3.76
C LEU A 50 -17.27 -9.22 2.96
N ASP A 51 -17.91 -10.21 3.59
CA ASP A 51 -18.50 -11.35 2.91
C ASP A 51 -19.85 -10.97 2.26
N PRO A 52 -20.01 -11.12 0.93
CA PRO A 52 -21.26 -10.81 0.24
C PRO A 52 -22.47 -11.64 0.69
N ASP A 53 -22.25 -12.80 1.34
CA ASP A 53 -23.32 -13.66 1.84
C ASP A 53 -23.82 -13.21 3.24
N HIS A 54 -23.15 -12.24 3.87
CA HIS A 54 -23.54 -11.72 5.18
C HIS A 54 -24.71 -10.71 5.07
N GLU A 55 -25.70 -10.80 5.96
CA GLU A 55 -26.88 -9.91 5.93
C GLU A 55 -26.54 -8.42 6.02
N ARG A 56 -25.48 -8.10 6.77
CA ARG A 56 -24.92 -6.75 6.95
C ARG A 56 -23.72 -6.45 6.03
N TYR A 57 -23.61 -7.13 4.89
CA TYR A 57 -22.50 -6.96 3.95
C TYR A 57 -22.18 -5.49 3.64
N LEU A 58 -20.93 -5.11 3.89
CA LEU A 58 -20.38 -3.82 3.56
C LEU A 58 -19.92 -3.81 2.10
N ASP A 59 -20.86 -3.52 1.21
CA ASP A 59 -20.65 -3.44 -0.24
C ASP A 59 -19.51 -2.47 -0.61
N PRO A 60 -18.36 -2.98 -1.11
CA PRO A 60 -17.22 -2.16 -1.51
C PRO A 60 -17.54 -1.07 -2.54
N SER A 61 -18.60 -1.23 -3.34
CA SER A 61 -19.00 -0.20 -4.31
C SER A 61 -19.57 1.06 -3.65
N LYS A 62 -20.08 0.95 -2.42
CA LYS A 62 -20.66 2.04 -1.62
C LYS A 62 -19.65 2.69 -0.68
N ILE A 63 -18.53 2.01 -0.40
CA ILE A 63 -17.50 2.52 0.50
C ILE A 63 -16.77 3.70 -0.13
N LYS A 64 -16.62 4.77 0.65
CA LYS A 64 -15.88 5.97 0.28
C LYS A 64 -14.75 6.22 1.27
N VAL A 65 -13.61 6.66 0.75
CA VAL A 65 -12.45 7.01 1.56
C VAL A 65 -12.20 8.50 1.40
N PHE A 66 -12.07 9.19 2.52
CA PHE A 66 -11.78 10.62 2.57
C PHE A 66 -10.45 10.84 3.28
N TYR A 67 -9.67 11.78 2.75
CA TYR A 67 -8.43 12.21 3.35
C TYR A 67 -8.50 13.69 3.70
N GLU A 68 -7.77 14.07 4.74
CA GLU A 68 -7.63 15.48 5.10
C GLU A 68 -6.63 16.17 4.15
N ARG A 69 -7.11 17.21 3.46
CA ARG A 69 -6.34 18.06 2.55
C ARG A 69 -6.68 19.51 2.86
N ASP A 70 -5.67 20.31 3.20
CA ASP A 70 -5.83 21.74 3.52
C ASP A 70 -6.96 22.02 4.53
N GLY A 71 -7.04 21.19 5.58
CA GLY A 71 -8.02 21.31 6.65
C GLY A 71 -9.45 20.89 6.29
N ARG A 72 -9.65 20.23 5.13
CA ARG A 72 -10.96 19.71 4.69
C ARG A 72 -10.87 18.22 4.36
N MET A 73 -11.96 17.49 4.57
CA MET A 73 -12.07 16.11 4.12
C MET A 73 -12.44 16.07 2.64
N VAL A 74 -11.63 15.39 1.83
CA VAL A 74 -11.83 15.25 0.38
C VAL A 74 -11.95 13.77 0.04
N GLU A 75 -13.00 13.40 -0.69
CA GLU A 75 -13.16 12.02 -1.19
C GLU A 75 -12.01 11.70 -2.15
N PHE A 76 -11.40 10.54 -1.97
CA PHE A 76 -10.41 10.04 -2.90
C PHE A 76 -11.07 9.23 -4.00
N ILE A 77 -10.98 9.74 -5.22
CA ILE A 77 -11.36 9.00 -6.42
C ILE A 77 -10.42 9.37 -7.57
N GLN A 78 -9.68 8.38 -8.07
CA GLN A 78 -8.78 8.52 -9.21
C GLN A 78 -8.94 7.32 -10.15
N SER A 79 -9.81 7.46 -11.14
CA SER A 79 -10.22 6.36 -12.04
C SER A 79 -9.10 5.72 -12.85
N HIS A 80 -7.93 6.36 -12.93
CA HIS A 80 -6.78 5.88 -13.69
C HIS A 80 -5.81 5.03 -12.85
N LEU A 81 -6.07 4.84 -11.55
CA LEU A 81 -5.25 4.01 -10.66
C LEU A 81 -5.80 2.58 -10.56
N ASP A 82 -4.93 1.62 -10.22
CA ASP A 82 -5.31 0.22 -9.95
C ASP A 82 -6.28 0.10 -8.75
N MET A 83 -6.19 1.04 -7.80
CA MET A 83 -7.09 1.18 -6.66
C MET A 83 -7.77 2.56 -6.74
N PRO A 84 -8.84 2.74 -7.54
CA PRO A 84 -9.41 4.06 -7.81
C PRO A 84 -9.88 4.81 -6.57
N ARG A 85 -10.29 4.09 -5.52
CA ARG A 85 -10.74 4.63 -4.23
C ARG A 85 -9.69 4.48 -3.12
N ASN A 86 -8.43 4.18 -3.47
CA ASN A 86 -7.33 3.89 -2.56
C ASN A 86 -7.54 2.71 -1.60
N PHE A 87 -8.52 1.85 -1.89
CA PHE A 87 -8.66 0.55 -1.26
C PHE A 87 -9.01 -0.52 -2.29
N ARG A 88 -8.81 -1.77 -1.88
CA ARG A 88 -9.29 -2.97 -2.58
C ARG A 88 -9.67 -4.01 -1.53
N VAL A 89 -10.59 -4.91 -1.89
CA VAL A 89 -10.98 -6.04 -1.06
C VAL A 89 -10.54 -7.32 -1.75
N ASP A 90 -9.74 -8.13 -1.07
CA ASP A 90 -9.28 -9.42 -1.57
C ASP A 90 -10.13 -10.53 -0.93
N PRO A 91 -10.58 -11.52 -1.72
CA PRO A 91 -11.35 -12.64 -1.21
C PRO A 91 -10.47 -13.60 -0.37
N PRO A 92 -11.13 -14.48 0.40
CA PRO A 92 -10.48 -15.64 1.00
C PRO A 92 -9.68 -16.45 -0.03
N HIS A 93 -8.59 -17.07 0.41
CA HIS A 93 -7.76 -17.99 -0.37
C HIS A 93 -7.11 -19.02 0.57
N GLU A 94 -6.26 -19.91 0.05
CA GLU A 94 -5.72 -21.08 0.79
C GLU A 94 -5.15 -20.77 2.19
N PHE A 95 -4.57 -19.58 2.40
CA PHE A 95 -3.94 -19.17 3.67
C PHE A 95 -4.76 -18.13 4.46
N GLN A 96 -6.00 -17.91 4.05
CA GLN A 96 -6.81 -16.76 4.42
C GLN A 96 -8.29 -17.13 4.32
N ASP A 97 -8.95 -17.33 5.45
CA ASP A 97 -10.37 -17.71 5.53
C ASP A 97 -11.37 -16.54 5.43
N THR A 98 -10.87 -15.31 5.35
CA THR A 98 -11.68 -14.09 5.46
C THR A 98 -11.26 -13.04 4.45
N TYR A 99 -12.21 -12.22 4.00
CA TYR A 99 -11.98 -11.07 3.14
C TYR A 99 -11.08 -10.05 3.86
N LEU A 100 -10.19 -9.41 3.10
CA LEU A 100 -9.37 -8.32 3.62
C LEU A 100 -9.50 -7.09 2.78
N MET A 101 -9.64 -5.96 3.45
CA MET A 101 -9.46 -4.67 2.82
C MET A 101 -8.01 -4.21 2.94
N PHE A 102 -7.39 -3.89 1.82
CA PHE A 102 -6.11 -3.18 1.78
C PHE A 102 -6.40 -1.70 1.53
N LEU A 103 -6.07 -0.85 2.48
CA LEU A 103 -6.30 0.59 2.43
C LEU A 103 -4.96 1.33 2.37
N VAL A 104 -4.83 2.27 1.45
CA VAL A 104 -3.69 3.20 1.41
C VAL A 104 -3.94 4.33 2.41
N LEU A 105 -3.00 4.59 3.31
CA LEU A 105 -3.07 5.75 4.21
C LEU A 105 -2.40 6.96 3.56
N ASP A 106 -3.22 7.87 3.03
CA ASP A 106 -2.73 9.00 2.24
C ASP A 106 -2.53 10.31 3.05
N SER A 107 -2.95 10.35 4.31
CA SER A 107 -2.72 11.45 5.27
C SER A 107 -2.82 10.97 6.71
N GLU A 108 -2.48 11.86 7.65
CA GLU A 108 -2.62 11.62 9.09
C GLU A 108 -4.06 11.29 9.48
N LYS A 109 -5.06 11.89 8.85
CA LYS A 109 -6.47 11.57 9.07
C LYS A 109 -7.08 10.98 7.82
N THR A 110 -7.74 9.84 8.00
CA THR A 110 -8.51 9.13 6.98
C THR A 110 -9.89 8.81 7.55
N VAL A 111 -10.95 9.07 6.80
CA VAL A 111 -12.31 8.66 7.16
C VAL A 111 -12.77 7.62 6.15
N ILE A 112 -13.22 6.47 6.63
CA ILE A 112 -13.88 5.45 5.82
C ILE A 112 -15.37 5.61 6.07
N GLN A 113 -16.10 6.03 5.05
CA GLN A 113 -17.56 5.96 5.05
C GLN A 113 -17.95 4.61 4.48
N TRP A 114 -18.55 3.76 5.31
CA TRP A 114 -18.93 2.39 4.94
C TRP A 114 -20.25 2.37 4.17
N ASN A 115 -21.17 3.22 4.59
CA ASN A 115 -22.48 3.44 3.97
C ASN A 115 -22.98 4.86 4.32
N GLU A 116 -24.23 5.18 4.00
CA GLU A 116 -24.80 6.52 4.23
C GLU A 116 -24.84 6.93 5.71
N ASN A 117 -24.91 5.97 6.64
CA ASN A 117 -25.14 6.20 8.07
C ASN A 117 -23.92 5.89 8.94
N GLU A 118 -22.88 5.27 8.38
CA GLU A 118 -21.80 4.71 9.15
C GLU A 118 -20.43 5.11 8.59
N SER A 119 -19.58 5.64 9.47
CA SER A 119 -18.20 6.00 9.13
C SER A 119 -17.27 5.80 10.33
N ASP A 120 -16.03 5.45 10.05
CA ASP A 120 -14.97 5.39 11.05
C ASP A 120 -13.80 6.28 10.68
N THR A 121 -13.04 6.70 11.69
CA THR A 121 -11.84 7.51 11.52
C THR A 121 -10.60 6.70 11.83
N ILE A 122 -9.66 6.69 10.90
CA ILE A 122 -8.30 6.23 11.10
C ILE A 122 -7.39 7.44 11.23
N ARG A 123 -6.58 7.46 12.28
CA ARG A 123 -5.46 8.39 12.42
C ARG A 123 -4.15 7.62 12.27
N ALA A 124 -3.23 8.13 11.49
CA ALA A 124 -1.93 7.54 11.25
C ALA A 124 -0.81 8.54 11.54
N GLU A 125 0.27 8.04 12.12
CA GLU A 125 1.53 8.78 12.24
C GLU A 125 2.48 8.32 11.14
N PHE A 126 3.27 9.26 10.60
CA PHE A 126 4.20 8.99 9.51
C PHE A 126 5.61 9.42 9.88
N PHE A 127 6.57 8.55 9.56
CA PHE A 127 7.96 8.94 9.41
C PHE A 127 8.21 9.38 7.97
N LYS A 128 8.74 10.58 7.79
CA LYS A 128 9.15 11.12 6.50
C LYS A 128 10.63 11.48 6.52
N TYR A 129 11.38 10.92 5.59
CA TYR A 129 12.76 11.32 5.30
C TYR A 129 12.83 11.84 3.86
N SER A 130 13.49 12.98 3.69
CA SER A 130 13.60 13.68 2.39
C SER A 130 15.05 14.09 2.16
N GLY A 131 15.96 13.13 2.30
CA GLY A 131 17.39 13.30 1.99
C GLY A 131 17.71 12.84 0.57
N ARG A 132 18.85 12.15 0.39
CA ARG A 132 19.16 11.49 -0.89
C ARG A 132 18.04 10.51 -1.28
N ASP A 133 17.56 9.74 -0.30
CA ASP A 133 16.45 8.82 -0.47
C ASP A 133 15.16 9.46 0.08
N PHE A 134 14.03 9.21 -0.60
CA PHE A 134 12.71 9.55 -0.08
C PHE A 134 12.10 8.33 0.60
N LEU A 135 11.72 8.47 1.87
CA LEU A 135 11.02 7.44 2.63
C LEU A 135 9.79 8.06 3.28
N LEU A 136 8.63 7.48 3.02
CA LEU A 136 7.39 7.77 3.73
C LEU A 136 6.82 6.46 4.27
N LYS A 137 6.77 6.35 5.60
CA LYS A 137 6.36 5.12 6.29
C LYS A 137 5.37 5.42 7.40
N VAL A 138 4.31 4.62 7.49
CA VAL A 138 3.38 4.65 8.64
C VAL A 138 4.06 4.04 9.86
N THR A 139 4.07 4.77 10.97
CA THR A 139 4.66 4.36 12.25
C THR A 139 3.62 3.94 13.27
N LYS A 140 2.44 4.58 13.30
CA LYS A 140 1.33 4.21 14.18
C LYS A 140 0.00 4.31 13.46
N VAL A 141 -0.96 3.49 13.89
CA VAL A 141 -2.34 3.51 13.41
C VAL A 141 -3.27 3.47 14.61
N PHE A 142 -4.17 4.46 14.65
CA PHE A 142 -5.25 4.55 15.61
C PHE A 142 -6.58 4.41 14.87
N PHE A 143 -7.49 3.64 15.43
CA PHE A 143 -8.85 3.47 14.91
C PHE A 143 -9.82 4.05 15.94
N ASN A 144 -10.62 5.04 15.54
CA ASN A 144 -11.55 5.77 16.42
C ASN A 144 -10.91 6.24 17.75
N GLY A 145 -9.63 6.65 17.69
CA GLY A 145 -8.88 7.13 18.86
C GLY A 145 -8.09 6.06 19.62
N GLU A 146 -8.33 4.77 19.38
CA GLU A 146 -7.62 3.67 20.03
C GLU A 146 -6.39 3.25 19.21
N LEU A 147 -5.23 3.07 19.86
CA LEU A 147 -4.01 2.57 19.19
C LEU A 147 -4.20 1.09 18.80
N LYS A 148 -4.17 0.79 17.49
CA LYS A 148 -4.33 -0.57 16.96
C LYS A 148 -3.04 -1.17 16.43
N TRP A 149 -2.09 -0.34 15.99
CA TRP A 149 -0.80 -0.82 15.52
C TRP A 149 0.30 0.21 15.73
N ASP A 150 1.48 -0.27 16.10
CA ASP A 150 2.71 0.50 16.24
C ASP A 150 3.85 -0.28 15.58
N VAL A 151 4.70 0.40 14.82
CA VAL A 151 5.89 -0.17 14.17
C VAL A 151 6.84 -0.81 15.18
N GLU A 152 6.87 -0.33 16.42
CA GLU A 152 7.69 -0.89 17.50
C GLU A 152 7.24 -2.30 17.91
N SER A 153 5.99 -2.68 17.65
CA SER A 153 5.48 -4.03 17.90
C SER A 153 6.14 -5.10 17.01
N LYS A 154 6.80 -4.68 15.91
CA LYS A 154 7.40 -5.56 14.88
C LYS A 154 6.42 -6.57 14.27
N SER A 155 5.12 -6.30 14.38
CA SER A 155 4.04 -7.10 13.79
C SER A 155 3.66 -6.57 12.40
N ARG A 156 2.99 -7.40 11.59
CA ARG A 156 2.37 -6.94 10.33
C ARG A 156 1.31 -5.87 10.65
N ARG A 157 1.20 -4.85 9.77
CA ARG A 157 0.17 -3.80 9.87
C ARG A 157 -1.21 -4.32 9.45
N LYS A 158 -1.73 -5.26 10.23
CA LYS A 158 -3.08 -5.85 10.10
C LYS A 158 -3.90 -5.48 11.33
N VAL A 159 -5.05 -4.86 11.12
CA VAL A 159 -5.97 -4.43 12.19
C VAL A 159 -7.31 -5.12 11.99
N THR A 160 -7.85 -5.70 13.06
CA THR A 160 -9.23 -6.18 13.10
C THR A 160 -10.12 -5.10 13.68
N ILE A 161 -11.21 -4.79 12.98
CA ILE A 161 -12.24 -3.84 13.39
C ILE A 161 -13.48 -4.66 13.73
N ILE A 162 -14.04 -4.44 14.92
CA ILE A 162 -15.31 -5.01 15.36
C ILE A 162 -16.38 -3.93 15.23
N LYS A 163 -17.45 -4.23 14.50
CA LYS A 163 -18.55 -3.32 14.20
C LYS A 163 -19.78 -3.69 15.05
N PRO A 164 -20.24 -2.82 15.96
CA PRO A 164 -21.40 -3.11 16.77
C PRO A 164 -22.67 -3.22 15.92
N ILE A 165 -23.69 -3.92 16.42
CA ILE A 165 -25.04 -3.83 15.86
C ILE A 165 -25.60 -2.44 16.20
N ILE A 166 -25.93 -1.66 15.17
CA ILE A 166 -26.66 -0.39 15.34
C ILE A 166 -28.15 -0.73 15.25
N LEU A 167 -28.84 -0.66 16.38
CA LEU A 167 -30.28 -0.86 16.53
C LEU A 167 -31.09 0.36 16.09
#